data_AF-A0A534PN06-F1
#
_entry.id   AF-A0A534PN06-F1
#
_cell.length_a   1.000
_cell.length_b   1.000
_cell.length_c   1.000
_cell.angle_alpha   90.00
_cell.angle_beta   90.00
_cell.angle_gamma   90.00
#
_symmetry.space_group_name_H-M   'P 1'
#
loop_
_entity.id
_entity.type
_entity.pdbx_description
1 polymer ?
#
loop_
_entity_poly.entity_id
_entity_poly.type
_entity_poly.pdbx_seq_one_letter_code
_entity_poly.pdbx_strand_id
1 'polypeptide(L)'
;MSFSGNIEDVSVADTLQFIHLGGRSGTLRLVSGDAQAEIGFHHGRIVKAWGPSSKRLGEILLETGVIGKDTLETALRSQEGAHPRPTLGQILVTMGALDAESIYKVLEQQILGTVRDLVTWNRGTFEFALDDLRPADEMAVYPGDVVNLNVDTQMVLLDALRLFDERNRATKPLEGDTQPVHPSPAPKLALPELPRPPVVPAMADPAPPPPRLQVVSPDPKMTERLTQLLKPSEANIVRVTLREAGTPPPGEPSPIVLLDLRQGGVALEAVATVRRSRPRASVIAVVDASTSAAAVYEAGALAAVEGKPAVIAACIRSAVQNRRDLWSGSAMRPERIKENFARLRRIVGDLRSGLISTTISLSLMNIISESVERAVLFLVRRTDLAVLGAFGTGKGGQPLALLTRGLRLPLNSNNALVASLGDGQVRSVAFEESLFPPEFVDLIGKPSSGQCAIFPVLGGQKVIAVVYADNGFSNTAIEQVEMLELAAVQAGLALENELLRRQVGQARAEPPATGSTG
;
A
#
# COMPACT_ATOMS: atom_id res chain seq x y z
N MET A 1 12.26 12.91 -12.70
CA MET A 1 13.58 12.67 -12.04
C MET A 1 14.01 11.27 -12.40
N SER A 2 15.07 11.10 -13.19
CA SER A 2 15.70 9.79 -13.36
C SER A 2 16.70 9.55 -12.22
N PHE A 3 16.94 8.30 -11.85
CA PHE A 3 18.03 7.94 -10.93
C PHE A 3 18.95 6.93 -11.61
N SER A 4 20.26 7.15 -11.53
CA SER A 4 21.26 6.31 -12.16
C SER A 4 22.42 6.03 -11.21
N GLY A 5 23.17 4.97 -11.47
CA GLY A 5 24.30 4.56 -10.64
C GLY A 5 25.02 3.34 -11.21
N ASN A 6 26.01 2.85 -10.46
CA ASN A 6 26.76 1.66 -10.81
C ASN A 6 26.21 0.43 -10.06
N ILE A 7 26.22 -0.71 -10.73
CA ILE A 7 25.75 -1.99 -10.18
C ILE A 7 26.69 -2.49 -9.07
N GLU A 8 27.97 -2.11 -9.15
CA GLU A 8 28.98 -2.37 -8.13
C GLU A 8 28.65 -1.70 -6.79
N ASP A 9 28.05 -0.51 -6.83
CA ASP A 9 27.74 0.29 -5.64
C ASP A 9 26.35 -0.07 -5.07
N VAL A 10 25.40 -0.38 -5.95
CA VAL A 10 24.05 -0.80 -5.60
C VAL A 10 23.64 -1.96 -6.49
N SER A 11 23.45 -3.13 -5.89
CA SER A 11 23.13 -4.35 -6.65
C SER A 11 21.84 -4.20 -7.46
N VAL A 12 21.68 -5.03 -8.50
CA VAL A 12 20.45 -5.06 -9.28
C VAL A 12 19.26 -5.42 -8.40
N ALA A 13 19.40 -6.40 -7.49
CA ALA A 13 18.36 -6.76 -6.54
C ALA A 13 17.93 -5.58 -5.64
N ASP A 14 18.90 -4.82 -5.13
CA ASP A 14 18.66 -3.63 -4.32
C ASP A 14 17.93 -2.54 -5.10
N THR A 15 18.29 -2.35 -6.36
CA THR A 15 17.66 -1.39 -7.26
C THR A 15 16.20 -1.77 -7.55
N LEU A 16 15.94 -3.04 -7.87
CA LEU A 16 14.58 -3.56 -8.07
C LEU A 16 13.75 -3.43 -6.79
N GLN A 17 14.33 -3.78 -5.64
CA GLN A 17 13.67 -3.64 -4.34
C GLN A 17 13.37 -2.17 -4.03
N PHE A 18 14.28 -1.25 -4.34
CA PHE A 18 14.06 0.18 -4.15
C PHE A 18 12.93 0.73 -5.04
N ILE A 19 12.82 0.30 -6.29
CA ILE A 19 11.72 0.69 -7.19
C ILE A 19 10.40 0.09 -6.70
N HIS A 20 10.41 -1.19 -6.34
CA HIS A 20 9.27 -1.89 -5.78
C HIS A 20 8.79 -1.24 -4.48
N LEU A 21 9.67 -1.02 -3.51
CA LEU A 21 9.40 -0.30 -2.27
C LEU A 21 9.21 1.20 -2.49
N GLY A 22 9.54 1.77 -3.63
CA GLY A 22 9.22 3.16 -3.95
C GLY A 22 7.82 3.33 -4.53
N GLY A 23 7.21 2.25 -5.02
CA GLY A 23 5.92 2.30 -5.73
C GLY A 23 6.01 3.07 -7.03
N ARG A 24 7.22 3.15 -7.59
CA ARG A 24 7.52 3.99 -8.74
C ARG A 24 7.07 3.29 -10.01
N SER A 25 6.49 4.05 -10.92
CA SER A 25 6.26 3.63 -12.30
C SER A 25 7.39 4.19 -13.15
N GLY A 26 7.81 3.43 -14.16
CA GLY A 26 8.92 3.81 -15.01
C GLY A 26 9.73 2.61 -15.49
N THR A 27 10.84 2.90 -16.14
CA THR A 27 11.64 1.89 -16.84
C THR A 27 13.05 1.88 -16.29
N LEU A 28 13.49 0.73 -15.79
CA LEU A 28 14.87 0.47 -15.38
C LEU A 28 15.66 -0.08 -16.56
N ARG A 29 16.68 0.65 -17.02
CA ARG A 29 17.68 0.21 -17.97
C ARG A 29 18.94 -0.24 -17.23
N LEU A 30 19.50 -1.37 -17.65
CA LEU A 30 20.71 -1.97 -17.10
C LEU A 30 21.70 -2.20 -18.25
N VAL A 31 22.96 -1.86 -18.04
CA VAL A 31 24.04 -2.05 -19.03
C VAL A 31 25.24 -2.68 -18.33
N SER A 32 25.71 -3.83 -18.82
CA SER A 32 26.91 -4.51 -18.33
C SER A 32 27.76 -4.97 -19.51
N GLY A 33 28.84 -4.23 -19.81
CA GLY A 33 29.62 -4.43 -21.04
C GLY A 33 28.74 -4.22 -22.29
N ASP A 34 28.71 -5.21 -23.18
CA ASP A 34 27.88 -5.21 -24.39
C ASP A 34 26.43 -5.69 -24.13
N ALA A 35 26.15 -6.20 -22.93
CA ALA A 35 24.83 -6.69 -22.57
C ALA A 35 23.93 -5.55 -22.06
N GLN A 36 22.69 -5.50 -22.55
CA GLN A 36 21.68 -4.54 -22.13
C GLN A 36 20.41 -5.25 -21.67
N ALA A 37 19.70 -4.64 -20.73
CA ALA A 37 18.44 -5.14 -20.21
C ALA A 37 17.51 -4.00 -19.79
N GLU A 38 16.20 -4.28 -19.78
CA GLU A 38 15.15 -3.32 -19.47
C GLU A 38 14.04 -3.97 -18.64
N ILE A 39 13.64 -3.33 -17.54
CA ILE A 39 12.54 -3.77 -16.68
C ILE A 39 11.54 -2.63 -16.53
N GLY A 40 10.28 -2.88 -16.92
CA GLY A 40 9.17 -1.96 -16.80
C GLY A 40 8.43 -2.14 -15.47
N PHE A 41 8.15 -1.01 -14.81
CA PHE A 41 7.46 -0.96 -13.54
C PHE A 41 6.17 -0.14 -13.61
N HIS A 42 5.14 -0.62 -12.92
CA HIS A 42 3.89 0.10 -12.69
C HIS A 42 3.50 0.01 -11.22
N HIS A 43 3.48 1.14 -10.51
CA HIS A 43 3.25 1.22 -9.06
C HIS A 43 4.18 0.30 -8.24
N GLY A 44 5.44 0.15 -8.68
CA GLY A 44 6.42 -0.74 -8.07
C GLY A 44 6.24 -2.23 -8.40
N ARG A 45 5.30 -2.60 -9.27
CA ARG A 45 5.17 -3.97 -9.78
C ARG A 45 5.89 -4.12 -11.11
N ILE A 46 6.57 -5.23 -11.32
CA ILE A 46 7.17 -5.56 -12.62
C ILE A 46 6.06 -5.96 -13.57
N VAL A 47 5.95 -5.23 -14.68
CA VAL A 47 4.95 -5.49 -15.74
C VAL A 47 5.60 -5.98 -17.03
N LYS A 48 6.90 -5.72 -17.21
CA LYS A 48 7.70 -6.18 -18.35
C LYS A 48 9.14 -6.39 -17.91
N ALA A 49 9.81 -7.40 -18.46
CA ALA A 49 11.25 -7.56 -18.34
C ALA A 49 11.83 -8.07 -19.66
N TRP A 50 13.00 -7.54 -20.01
CA TRP A 50 13.79 -7.91 -21.17
C TRP A 50 15.28 -7.87 -20.81
N GLY A 51 16.05 -8.77 -21.39
CA GLY A 51 17.49 -8.87 -21.24
C GLY A 51 18.09 -9.76 -22.34
N PRO A 52 19.40 -10.03 -22.29
CA PRO A 52 20.11 -10.72 -23.37
C PRO A 52 19.60 -12.14 -23.64
N SER A 53 19.16 -12.83 -22.60
CA SER A 53 18.61 -14.20 -22.66
C SER A 53 17.09 -14.22 -22.85
N SER A 54 16.42 -13.07 -22.90
CA SER A 54 14.96 -13.02 -22.95
C SER A 54 14.45 -13.46 -24.33
N LYS A 55 13.70 -14.55 -24.34
CA LYS A 55 12.96 -15.03 -25.52
C LYS A 55 11.68 -14.22 -25.71
N ARG A 56 11.25 -14.08 -26.96
CA ARG A 56 9.97 -13.46 -27.28
C ARG A 56 8.82 -14.39 -26.88
N LEU A 57 7.64 -13.83 -26.56
CA LEU A 57 6.46 -14.62 -26.22
C LEU A 57 6.17 -15.73 -27.25
N GLY A 58 6.25 -15.40 -28.55
CA GLY A 58 6.01 -16.37 -29.62
C GLY A 58 7.00 -17.54 -29.61
N GLU A 59 8.27 -17.28 -29.32
CA GLU A 59 9.31 -18.31 -29.22
C GLU A 59 9.07 -19.21 -28.01
N ILE A 60 8.71 -18.62 -26.86
CA ILE A 60 8.41 -19.39 -25.65
C ILE A 60 7.20 -20.28 -25.88
N LEU A 61 6.12 -19.75 -26.46
CA LEU A 61 4.90 -20.52 -26.73
C LEU A 61 5.13 -21.67 -27.72
N LEU A 62 6.05 -21.50 -28.69
CA LEU A 62 6.47 -22.57 -29.59
C LEU A 62 7.31 -23.64 -28.88
N GLU A 63 8.30 -23.23 -28.10
CA GLU A 63 9.20 -24.16 -27.39
C GLU A 63 8.47 -24.97 -26.33
N THR A 64 7.51 -24.37 -25.62
CA THR A 64 6.68 -25.07 -24.64
C THR A 64 5.62 -25.96 -25.30
N GLY A 65 5.49 -25.94 -26.63
CA GLY A 65 4.48 -26.69 -27.39
C GLY A 65 3.05 -26.21 -27.15
N VAL A 66 2.89 -25.00 -26.64
CA VAL A 66 1.58 -24.40 -26.30
C VAL A 66 0.86 -23.94 -27.57
N ILE A 67 1.63 -23.52 -28.58
CA ILE A 67 1.14 -23.26 -29.94
C ILE A 67 2.04 -23.93 -30.97
N GLY A 68 1.49 -24.26 -32.14
CA GLY A 68 2.27 -24.73 -33.30
C GLY A 68 2.85 -23.59 -34.12
N LYS A 69 3.83 -23.92 -34.97
CA LYS A 69 4.48 -22.98 -35.90
C LYS A 69 3.45 -22.26 -36.79
N ASP A 70 2.51 -23.01 -37.34
CA ASP A 70 1.46 -22.48 -38.23
C ASP A 70 0.55 -21.47 -37.51
N THR A 71 0.22 -21.74 -36.24
CA THR A 71 -0.59 -20.85 -35.40
C THR A 71 0.16 -19.54 -35.11
N LEU A 72 1.46 -19.62 -34.78
CA LEU A 72 2.26 -18.42 -34.55
C LEU A 72 2.40 -17.58 -35.82
N GLU A 73 2.69 -18.21 -36.97
CA GLU A 73 2.82 -17.51 -38.25
C GLU A 73 1.51 -16.82 -38.67
N THR A 74 0.37 -17.45 -38.37
CA THR A 74 -0.95 -16.85 -38.63
C THR A 74 -1.19 -15.64 -37.72
N ALA A 75 -0.84 -15.75 -36.44
CA ALA A 75 -0.98 -14.66 -35.49
C ALA A 75 -0.06 -13.46 -35.82
N LEU A 76 1.19 -13.71 -36.24
CA LEU A 76 2.13 -12.67 -36.68
C LEU A 76 1.65 -11.96 -37.96
N ARG A 77 1.16 -12.71 -38.95
CA ARG A 77 0.55 -12.12 -40.17
C ARG A 77 -0.65 -11.23 -39.83
N SER A 78 -1.52 -11.69 -38.93
CA SER A 78 -2.65 -10.89 -38.44
C SER A 78 -2.20 -9.63 -37.69
N GLN A 79 -1.04 -9.67 -37.04
CA GLN A 79 -0.49 -8.54 -36.30
C GLN A 79 0.02 -7.44 -37.23
N GLU A 80 0.72 -7.82 -38.30
CA GLU A 80 1.30 -6.87 -39.27
C GLU A 80 0.23 -6.14 -40.09
N GLY A 81 -0.91 -6.79 -40.34
CA GLY A 81 -2.02 -6.20 -41.10
C GLY A 81 -2.96 -5.28 -40.32
N ALA A 82 -2.86 -5.22 -38.99
CA ALA A 82 -3.86 -4.56 -38.13
C ALA A 82 -3.39 -3.18 -37.63
N HIS A 83 -4.30 -2.19 -37.66
CA HIS A 83 -4.08 -0.83 -37.16
C HIS A 83 -5.25 -0.37 -36.28
N PRO A 84 -5.04 -0.01 -35.00
CA PRO A 84 -3.77 -0.04 -34.25
C PRO A 84 -3.26 -1.47 -34.06
N ARG A 85 -1.93 -1.63 -34.00
CA ARG A 85 -1.26 -2.94 -33.95
C ARG A 85 -1.57 -3.65 -32.62
N PRO A 86 -2.36 -4.75 -32.61
CA PRO A 86 -2.66 -5.48 -31.39
C PRO A 86 -1.45 -6.29 -30.92
N THR A 87 -1.42 -6.70 -29.66
CA THR A 87 -0.35 -7.59 -29.17
C THR A 87 -0.55 -9.01 -29.64
N LEU A 88 0.57 -9.75 -29.77
CA LEU A 88 0.55 -11.16 -30.15
C LEU A 88 -0.33 -11.98 -29.21
N GLY A 89 -0.26 -11.75 -27.89
CA GLY A 89 -1.12 -12.42 -26.91
C GLY A 89 -2.61 -12.18 -27.18
N GLN A 90 -3.00 -10.95 -27.50
CA GLN A 90 -4.39 -10.64 -27.77
C GLN A 90 -4.92 -11.27 -29.06
N ILE A 91 -4.08 -11.34 -30.09
CA ILE A 91 -4.41 -12.05 -31.33
C ILE A 91 -4.60 -13.54 -31.02
N LEU A 92 -3.72 -14.14 -30.23
CA LEU A 92 -3.81 -15.55 -29.83
C LEU A 92 -5.07 -15.85 -29.01
N VAL A 93 -5.50 -14.93 -28.13
CA VAL A 93 -6.80 -15.05 -27.42
C VAL A 93 -7.98 -14.91 -28.36
N THR A 94 -7.95 -13.90 -29.23
CA THR A 94 -9.05 -13.60 -30.17
C THR A 94 -9.25 -14.73 -31.17
N MET A 95 -8.16 -15.34 -31.61
CA MET A 95 -8.16 -16.52 -32.49
C MET A 95 -8.57 -17.81 -31.77
N GLY A 96 -8.76 -17.77 -30.44
CA GLY A 96 -9.07 -18.95 -29.63
C GLY A 96 -7.91 -19.95 -29.52
N ALA A 97 -6.70 -19.55 -29.89
CA ALA A 97 -5.51 -20.39 -29.81
C ALA A 97 -5.04 -20.58 -28.36
N LEU A 98 -5.24 -19.57 -27.51
CA LEU A 98 -4.87 -19.56 -26.09
C LEU A 98 -5.91 -18.82 -25.26
N ASP A 99 -6.09 -19.20 -24.00
CA ASP A 99 -6.80 -18.36 -23.04
C ASP A 99 -5.86 -17.29 -22.42
N ALA A 100 -6.46 -16.27 -21.82
CA ALA A 100 -5.71 -15.19 -21.20
C ALA A 100 -4.84 -15.70 -20.04
N GLU A 101 -5.32 -16.69 -19.27
CA GLU A 101 -4.62 -17.27 -18.13
C GLU A 101 -3.30 -17.96 -18.53
N SER A 102 -3.30 -18.70 -19.63
CA SER A 102 -2.11 -19.36 -20.17
C SER A 102 -1.06 -18.35 -20.61
N ILE A 103 -1.48 -17.25 -21.22
CA ILE A 103 -0.58 -16.16 -21.60
C ILE A 103 0.03 -15.50 -20.36
N TYR A 104 -0.77 -15.27 -19.31
CA TYR A 104 -0.27 -14.73 -18.03
C TYR A 104 0.78 -15.63 -17.38
N LYS A 105 0.56 -16.95 -17.34
CA LYS A 105 1.53 -17.91 -16.78
C LYS A 105 2.86 -17.89 -17.52
N VAL A 106 2.82 -17.84 -18.85
CA VAL A 106 4.03 -17.80 -19.69
C VAL A 106 4.79 -16.49 -19.49
N LEU A 107 4.07 -15.38 -19.41
CA LEU A 107 4.60 -14.06 -19.10
C LEU A 107 5.30 -13.99 -17.74
N GLU A 108 4.65 -14.52 -16.71
CA GLU A 108 5.20 -14.57 -15.35
C GLU A 108 6.52 -15.36 -15.31
N GLN A 109 6.57 -16.52 -15.97
CA GLN A 109 7.79 -17.32 -16.09
C GLN A 109 8.91 -16.59 -16.83
N GLN A 110 8.58 -15.87 -17.92
CA GLN A 110 9.53 -15.08 -18.71
C GLN A 110 10.12 -13.93 -17.89
N ILE A 111 9.28 -13.21 -17.13
CA ILE A 111 9.71 -12.14 -16.22
C ILE A 111 10.62 -12.71 -15.13
N LEU A 112 10.20 -13.80 -14.49
CA LEU A 112 10.97 -14.44 -13.41
C LEU A 112 12.34 -14.92 -13.90
N GLY A 113 12.41 -15.56 -15.08
CA GLY A 113 13.67 -15.98 -15.68
C GLY A 113 14.59 -14.79 -15.98
N THR A 114 14.04 -13.72 -16.56
CA THR A 114 14.82 -12.52 -16.87
C THR A 114 15.35 -11.85 -15.59
N VAL A 115 14.54 -11.70 -14.54
CA VAL A 115 14.98 -11.09 -13.28
C VAL A 115 16.05 -11.94 -12.59
N ARG A 116 15.92 -13.27 -12.62
CA ARG A 116 16.93 -14.19 -12.08
C ARG A 116 18.30 -13.98 -12.71
N ASP A 117 18.34 -13.86 -14.04
CA ASP A 117 19.58 -13.62 -14.76
C ASP A 117 20.18 -12.26 -14.40
N LEU A 118 19.35 -11.21 -14.36
CA LEU A 118 19.82 -9.84 -14.10
C LEU A 118 20.32 -9.62 -12.68
N VAL A 119 19.77 -10.32 -11.68
CA VAL A 119 20.26 -10.25 -10.29
C VAL A 119 21.70 -10.78 -10.17
N THR A 120 22.17 -11.60 -11.10
CA THR A 120 23.56 -12.08 -11.10
C THR A 120 24.58 -11.05 -11.59
N TRP A 121 24.13 -9.93 -12.19
CA TRP A 121 25.02 -8.89 -12.69
C TRP A 121 25.67 -8.15 -11.52
N ASN A 122 27.00 -8.15 -11.48
CA ASN A 122 27.79 -7.55 -10.40
C ASN A 122 28.61 -6.33 -10.84
N ARG A 123 28.51 -5.94 -12.12
CA ARG A 123 29.23 -4.80 -12.72
C ARG A 123 28.38 -4.12 -13.77
N GLY A 124 28.57 -2.82 -13.96
CA GLY A 124 27.89 -2.05 -14.99
C GLY A 124 27.11 -0.87 -14.43
N THR A 125 26.18 -0.34 -15.21
CA THR A 125 25.40 0.84 -14.84
C THR A 125 23.91 0.56 -14.93
N PHE A 126 23.14 1.30 -14.15
CA PHE A 126 21.70 1.30 -14.23
C PHE A 126 21.17 2.73 -14.32
N GLU A 127 20.04 2.90 -15.01
CA GLU A 127 19.29 4.14 -15.06
C GLU A 127 17.80 3.84 -15.00
N PHE A 128 17.09 4.49 -14.10
CA PHE A 128 15.64 4.43 -14.01
C PHE A 128 15.04 5.74 -14.46
N ALA A 129 14.27 5.70 -15.55
CA ALA A 129 13.50 6.82 -16.05
C ALA A 129 12.07 6.78 -15.50
N LEU A 130 11.69 7.82 -14.74
CA LEU A 130 10.30 8.03 -14.30
C LEU A 130 9.45 8.44 -15.50
N ASP A 131 8.43 7.64 -15.80
CA ASP A 131 7.49 7.77 -16.92
C ASP A 131 8.11 8.16 -18.26
N ASP A 132 8.59 7.13 -18.94
CA ASP A 132 8.50 7.03 -20.39
C ASP A 132 8.15 5.55 -20.66
N LEU A 133 6.85 5.21 -20.61
CA LEU A 133 6.36 4.03 -21.33
C LEU A 133 6.56 4.33 -22.82
N ARG A 134 7.82 4.35 -23.28
CA ARG A 134 8.10 4.21 -24.70
C ARG A 134 7.57 2.85 -25.10
N PRO A 135 6.89 2.73 -26.24
CA PRO A 135 6.58 1.45 -26.82
C PRO A 135 7.90 0.80 -27.23
N ALA A 136 8.56 0.13 -26.28
CA ALA A 136 9.40 -0.99 -26.64
C ALA A 136 8.41 -2.03 -27.14
N ASP A 137 8.34 -2.16 -28.46
CA ASP A 137 7.48 -3.07 -29.19
C ASP A 137 7.32 -4.42 -28.47
N GLU A 138 6.10 -4.95 -28.60
CA GLU A 138 5.62 -6.22 -28.08
C GLU A 138 5.33 -6.23 -26.55
N MET A 139 4.03 -6.42 -26.22
CA MET A 139 3.40 -6.63 -24.89
C MET A 139 2.74 -5.43 -24.18
N ALA A 140 2.09 -4.53 -24.92
CA ALA A 140 1.00 -3.71 -24.36
C ALA A 140 -0.36 -4.38 -24.62
N VAL A 141 -0.74 -5.35 -23.79
CA VAL A 141 -2.17 -5.70 -23.67
C VAL A 141 -2.83 -4.44 -23.07
N TYR A 142 -3.91 -3.95 -23.67
CA TYR A 142 -4.59 -2.63 -23.50
C TYR A 142 -4.32 -1.80 -22.21
N PRO A 143 -4.55 -0.46 -22.22
CA PRO A 143 -4.69 0.33 -20.99
C PRO A 143 -5.91 -0.20 -20.20
N GLY A 144 -5.64 -1.17 -19.32
CA GLY A 144 -6.65 -2.03 -18.69
C GLY A 144 -6.09 -3.42 -18.32
N ASP A 145 -5.17 -3.98 -19.12
CA ASP A 145 -4.63 -5.33 -18.90
C ASP A 145 -3.29 -5.35 -18.16
N VAL A 146 -2.55 -4.24 -18.15
CA VAL A 146 -1.44 -4.00 -17.20
C VAL A 146 -1.92 -4.08 -15.74
N VAL A 147 -3.23 -3.91 -15.51
CA VAL A 147 -3.86 -4.00 -14.19
C VAL A 147 -4.06 -5.46 -13.73
N ASN A 148 -3.99 -6.45 -14.64
CA ASN A 148 -4.23 -7.86 -14.32
C ASN A 148 -2.96 -8.74 -14.29
N LEU A 149 -1.83 -8.28 -14.81
CA LEU A 149 -0.53 -8.94 -14.60
C LEU A 149 0.02 -8.59 -13.20
N ASN A 150 -0.53 -9.22 -12.17
CA ASN A 150 -0.12 -9.02 -10.78
C ASN A 150 1.05 -9.96 -10.42
N VAL A 151 2.21 -9.76 -11.07
CA VAL A 151 3.43 -10.46 -10.66
C VAL A 151 3.91 -9.87 -9.34
N ASP A 152 3.88 -10.70 -8.28
CA ASP A 152 4.38 -10.30 -6.98
C ASP A 152 5.90 -10.14 -7.03
N THR A 153 6.32 -8.89 -7.20
CA THR A 153 7.73 -8.51 -7.35
C THR A 153 8.55 -8.92 -6.12
N GLN A 154 7.95 -9.02 -4.93
CA GLN A 154 8.65 -9.52 -3.74
C GLN A 154 8.95 -11.01 -3.85
N MET A 155 7.97 -11.80 -4.31
CA MET A 155 8.16 -13.23 -4.54
C MET A 155 9.21 -13.50 -5.62
N VAL A 156 9.16 -12.75 -6.73
CA VAL A 156 10.17 -12.86 -7.80
C VAL A 156 11.58 -12.55 -7.30
N LEU A 157 11.74 -11.52 -6.46
CA LEU A 157 13.03 -11.16 -5.88
C LEU A 157 13.52 -12.17 -4.86
N LEU A 158 12.64 -12.65 -3.96
CA LEU A 158 12.99 -13.67 -2.97
C LEU A 158 13.40 -14.98 -3.63
N ASP A 159 12.68 -15.40 -4.68
CA ASP A 159 13.03 -16.58 -5.46
C ASP A 159 14.36 -16.39 -6.20
N ALA A 160 14.59 -15.22 -6.80
CA ALA A 160 15.84 -14.93 -7.50
C ALA A 160 17.05 -14.92 -6.55
N LEU A 161 16.92 -14.31 -5.37
CA LEU A 161 17.97 -14.27 -4.36
C LEU A 161 18.24 -15.65 -3.75
N ARG A 162 17.20 -16.42 -3.46
CA ARG A 162 17.34 -17.80 -2.96
C ARG A 162 18.13 -18.68 -3.93
N LEU A 163 17.80 -18.63 -5.21
CA LEU A 163 18.49 -19.40 -6.25
C LEU A 163 19.94 -18.93 -6.48
N PHE A 164 20.21 -17.63 -6.32
CA PHE A 164 21.56 -17.08 -6.35
C PHE A 164 22.42 -17.59 -5.18
N ASP A 165 21.87 -17.57 -3.96
CA ASP A 165 22.55 -18.09 -2.77
C ASP A 165 22.79 -19.60 -2.87
N GLU A 166 21.83 -20.36 -3.40
CA GLU A 166 21.98 -21.80 -3.66
C GLU A 166 23.13 -22.08 -4.66
N ARG A 167 23.25 -21.30 -5.74
CA ARG A 167 24.38 -21.40 -6.70
C ARG A 167 25.73 -20.99 -6.11
N ASN A 168 25.78 -19.95 -5.28
CA ASN A 168 26.99 -19.52 -4.60
C ASN A 168 27.44 -20.51 -3.51
N ARG A 169 26.50 -21.20 -2.88
CA ARG A 169 26.79 -22.26 -1.90
C ARG A 169 27.29 -23.54 -2.58
N ALA A 170 26.81 -23.85 -3.79
CA ALA A 170 27.29 -24.98 -4.59
C ALA A 170 28.71 -24.80 -5.17
N THR A 171 29.27 -23.58 -5.14
CA THR A 171 30.57 -23.24 -5.74
C THR A 171 31.69 -23.00 -4.72
N LYS A 172 31.43 -23.09 -3.40
CA LYS A 172 32.47 -23.02 -2.36
C LYS A 172 33.07 -24.42 -2.09
N PRO A 173 34.40 -24.61 -2.20
CA PRO A 173 35.05 -25.84 -1.77
C PRO A 173 34.90 -26.04 -0.25
N LEU A 174 34.65 -27.28 0.14
CA LEU A 174 34.57 -27.73 1.53
C LEU A 174 35.94 -27.55 2.20
N GLU A 175 36.07 -26.56 3.08
CA GLU A 175 37.15 -26.51 4.06
C GLU A 175 36.58 -26.40 5.49
N GLY A 176 36.89 -27.43 6.28
CA GLY A 176 37.22 -27.31 7.70
C GLY A 176 36.07 -27.28 8.71
N ASP A 177 35.84 -28.43 9.34
CA ASP A 177 35.10 -28.60 10.59
C ASP A 177 35.36 -27.48 11.60
N THR A 178 34.32 -26.72 11.94
CA THR A 178 34.19 -26.10 13.26
C THR A 178 32.72 -26.18 13.68
N GLN A 179 32.49 -26.87 14.79
CA GLN A 179 31.17 -27.08 15.39
C GLN A 179 30.46 -25.74 15.66
N PRO A 180 29.12 -25.67 15.49
CA PRO A 180 28.36 -24.48 15.82
C PRO A 180 28.32 -24.29 17.35
N VAL A 181 29.02 -23.26 17.83
CA VAL A 181 28.85 -22.73 19.18
C VAL A 181 27.49 -22.04 19.25
N HIS A 182 26.57 -22.60 20.03
CA HIS A 182 25.36 -21.89 20.46
C HIS A 182 25.76 -20.76 21.44
N PRO A 183 25.47 -19.47 21.14
CA PRO A 183 25.48 -18.47 22.19
C PRO A 183 24.20 -18.57 23.03
N SER A 184 24.40 -18.56 24.35
CA SER A 184 23.41 -18.54 25.43
C SER A 184 22.38 -17.41 25.28
N PRO A 185 21.15 -17.57 25.82
CA PRO A 185 20.12 -16.54 25.75
C PRO A 185 20.54 -15.29 26.55
N ALA A 186 20.50 -14.13 25.90
CA ALA A 186 20.69 -12.84 26.54
C ALA A 186 19.60 -12.58 27.61
N PRO A 187 19.90 -11.82 28.68
CA PRO A 187 18.93 -11.53 29.73
C PRO A 187 17.80 -10.66 29.18
N LYS A 188 16.55 -11.05 29.47
CA LYS A 188 15.36 -10.26 29.14
C LYS A 188 15.41 -8.93 29.91
N LEU A 189 15.72 -7.83 29.24
CA LEU A 189 15.32 -6.50 29.70
C LEU A 189 13.79 -6.42 29.59
N ALA A 190 13.11 -6.28 30.73
CA ALA A 190 11.73 -5.87 30.76
C ALA A 190 11.65 -4.41 30.28
N LEU A 191 10.97 -4.18 29.16
CA LEU A 191 10.53 -2.85 28.78
C LEU A 191 9.47 -2.39 29.80
N PRO A 192 9.50 -1.14 30.28
CA PRO A 192 8.38 -0.60 31.05
C PRO A 192 7.13 -0.59 30.17
N GLU A 193 6.02 -1.14 30.67
CA GLU A 193 4.71 -1.02 30.02
C GLU A 193 4.36 0.47 29.91
N LEU A 194 4.27 0.97 28.69
CA LEU A 194 3.73 2.29 28.42
C LEU A 194 2.25 2.31 28.83
N PRO A 195 1.77 3.37 29.50
CA PRO A 195 0.35 3.51 29.83
C PRO A 195 -0.46 3.48 28.54
N ARG A 196 -1.45 2.58 28.48
CA ARG A 196 -2.40 2.53 27.36
C ARG A 196 -3.18 3.85 27.37
N PRO A 197 -3.23 4.61 26.26
CA PRO A 197 -4.01 5.82 26.21
C PRO A 197 -5.51 5.51 26.42
N PRO A 198 -6.27 6.45 27.01
CA PRO A 198 -7.71 6.27 27.16
C PRO A 198 -8.35 6.19 25.78
N VAL A 199 -9.19 5.17 25.56
CA VAL A 199 -10.03 5.07 24.37
C VAL A 199 -11.07 6.18 24.45
N VAL A 200 -10.86 7.27 23.71
CA VAL A 200 -11.90 8.28 23.45
C VAL A 200 -12.82 7.72 22.36
N PRO A 201 -14.15 7.79 22.49
CA PRO A 201 -15.07 7.21 21.51
C PRO A 201 -14.93 7.96 20.17
N ALA A 202 -14.51 7.25 19.13
CA ALA A 202 -14.57 7.77 17.78
C ALA A 202 -16.03 8.10 17.43
N MET A 203 -16.28 9.33 16.96
CA MET A 203 -17.54 9.68 16.32
C MET A 203 -17.83 8.65 15.22
N ALA A 204 -19.00 8.03 15.31
CA ALA A 204 -19.37 6.89 14.49
C ALA A 204 -19.43 7.28 13.01
N ASP A 205 -18.60 6.63 12.19
CA ASP A 205 -18.89 6.43 10.76
C ASP A 205 -20.34 5.90 10.64
N PRO A 206 -21.14 6.38 9.68
CA PRO A 206 -22.49 5.84 9.47
C PRO A 206 -22.39 4.33 9.29
N ALA A 207 -23.04 3.58 10.18
CA ALA A 207 -22.95 2.13 10.22
C ALA A 207 -23.31 1.56 8.84
N PRO A 208 -22.50 0.62 8.28
CA PRO A 208 -22.81 0.02 7.00
C PRO A 208 -24.20 -0.62 7.03
N PRO A 209 -24.96 -0.56 5.93
CA PRO A 209 -26.32 -1.06 5.89
C PRO A 209 -26.37 -2.54 6.31
N PRO A 210 -27.43 -2.96 7.02
CA PRO A 210 -27.56 -4.33 7.51
C PRO A 210 -27.53 -5.32 6.34
N PRO A 211 -26.83 -6.46 6.47
CA PRO A 211 -26.76 -7.45 5.40
C PRO A 211 -28.15 -8.01 5.08
N ARG A 212 -28.36 -8.35 3.80
CA ARG A 212 -29.61 -8.94 3.34
C ARG A 212 -29.69 -10.42 3.70
N LEU A 213 -30.75 -10.81 4.39
CA LEU A 213 -31.12 -12.18 4.71
C LEU A 213 -32.27 -12.64 3.81
N GLN A 214 -32.00 -13.57 2.91
CA GLN A 214 -32.98 -14.19 2.03
C GLN A 214 -33.51 -15.48 2.64
N VAL A 215 -34.82 -15.56 2.87
CA VAL A 215 -35.47 -16.72 3.50
C VAL A 215 -36.23 -17.53 2.46
N VAL A 216 -35.87 -18.80 2.32
CA VAL A 216 -36.58 -19.81 1.52
C VAL A 216 -37.12 -20.85 2.50
N SER A 217 -38.40 -20.71 2.85
CA SER A 217 -39.09 -21.64 3.75
C SER A 217 -40.51 -21.90 3.27
N PRO A 218 -41.01 -23.14 3.40
CA PRO A 218 -42.43 -23.45 3.19
C PRO A 218 -43.30 -22.84 4.29
N ASP A 219 -42.74 -22.56 5.47
CA ASP A 219 -43.45 -21.99 6.61
C ASP A 219 -43.66 -20.48 6.42
N PRO A 220 -44.91 -20.03 6.19
CA PRO A 220 -45.19 -18.62 5.90
C PRO A 220 -44.91 -17.70 7.09
N LYS A 221 -44.91 -18.23 8.32
CA LYS A 221 -44.67 -17.46 9.55
C LYS A 221 -43.19 -17.42 9.93
N MET A 222 -42.30 -18.04 9.15
CA MET A 222 -40.86 -18.06 9.45
C MET A 222 -40.27 -16.64 9.45
N THR A 223 -40.58 -15.85 8.42
CA THR A 223 -40.11 -14.46 8.31
C THR A 223 -40.60 -13.60 9.47
N GLU A 224 -41.89 -13.69 9.82
CA GLU A 224 -42.49 -12.94 10.94
C GLU A 224 -41.77 -13.22 12.27
N ARG A 225 -41.51 -14.51 12.58
CA ARG A 225 -40.78 -14.90 13.79
C ARG A 225 -39.33 -14.43 13.78
N LEU A 226 -38.66 -14.42 12.63
CA LEU A 226 -37.30 -13.87 12.54
C LEU A 226 -37.29 -12.35 12.71
N THR A 227 -38.25 -11.63 12.14
CA THR A 227 -38.39 -10.19 12.31
C THR A 227 -38.65 -9.79 13.75
N GLN A 228 -39.36 -10.62 14.54
CA GLN A 228 -39.53 -10.41 15.98
C GLN A 228 -38.24 -10.65 16.79
N LEU A 229 -37.33 -11.48 16.29
CA LEU A 229 -36.12 -11.91 17.01
C LEU A 229 -34.83 -11.20 16.57
N LEU A 230 -34.84 -10.59 15.38
CA LEU A 230 -33.71 -9.88 14.77
C LEU A 230 -34.07 -8.40 14.60
N LYS A 231 -33.15 -7.52 15.00
CA LYS A 231 -33.34 -6.08 14.83
C LYS A 231 -33.16 -5.69 13.35
N PRO A 232 -33.82 -4.63 12.86
CA PRO A 232 -33.58 -4.12 11.51
C PRO A 232 -32.12 -3.76 11.22
N SER A 233 -31.34 -3.41 12.26
CA SER A 233 -29.90 -3.13 12.17
C SER A 233 -29.01 -4.39 12.10
N GLU A 234 -29.57 -5.58 12.33
CA GLU A 234 -28.84 -6.86 12.29
C GLU A 234 -28.95 -7.52 10.91
N ALA A 235 -30.14 -7.54 10.30
CA ALA A 235 -30.34 -8.07 8.96
C ALA A 235 -31.62 -7.52 8.32
N ASN A 236 -31.56 -7.28 7.00
CA ASN A 236 -32.75 -7.00 6.20
C ASN A 236 -33.37 -8.31 5.70
N ILE A 237 -34.48 -8.72 6.29
CA ILE A 237 -35.10 -10.03 6.03
C ILE A 237 -36.08 -9.95 4.87
N VAL A 238 -35.85 -10.77 3.84
CA VAL A 238 -36.70 -10.84 2.65
C VAL A 238 -37.02 -12.30 2.32
N ARG A 239 -38.29 -12.63 2.12
CA ARG A 239 -38.69 -13.93 1.59
C ARG A 239 -38.44 -13.97 0.09
N VAL A 240 -37.81 -15.03 -0.40
CA VAL A 240 -37.52 -15.23 -1.83
C VAL A 240 -37.85 -16.65 -2.26
N THR A 241 -37.99 -16.86 -3.56
CA THR A 241 -38.09 -18.21 -4.13
C THR A 241 -36.71 -18.88 -4.19
N LEU A 242 -36.68 -20.22 -4.29
CA LEU A 242 -35.40 -20.94 -4.45
C LEU A 242 -34.61 -20.47 -5.69
N ARG A 243 -35.30 -20.04 -6.76
CA ARG A 243 -34.68 -19.53 -7.99
C ARG A 243 -33.96 -18.20 -7.79
N GLU A 244 -34.48 -17.36 -6.91
CA GLU A 244 -33.95 -16.03 -6.61
C GLU A 244 -32.87 -16.05 -5.52
N ALA A 245 -32.81 -17.15 -4.76
CA ALA A 245 -31.89 -17.33 -3.65
C ALA A 245 -30.43 -17.11 -4.07
N GLY A 246 -29.71 -16.30 -3.31
CA GLY A 246 -28.32 -15.93 -3.57
C GLY A 246 -28.14 -14.80 -4.59
N THR A 247 -29.21 -14.21 -5.14
CA THR A 247 -29.09 -13.06 -6.07
C THR A 247 -29.13 -11.75 -5.29
N PRO A 248 -28.04 -10.96 -5.23
CA PRO A 248 -28.13 -9.59 -4.72
C PRO A 248 -28.74 -8.65 -5.77
N PRO A 249 -29.41 -7.56 -5.36
CA PRO A 249 -29.69 -6.43 -6.25
C PRO A 249 -28.41 -5.79 -6.81
N PRO A 250 -28.53 -5.02 -7.91
CA PRO A 250 -27.42 -4.23 -8.43
C PRO A 250 -26.85 -3.31 -7.35
N GLY A 251 -25.54 -3.37 -7.13
CA GLY A 251 -24.83 -2.55 -6.14
C GLY A 251 -24.94 -3.02 -4.68
N GLU A 252 -25.72 -4.07 -4.39
CA GLU A 252 -25.79 -4.68 -3.07
C GLU A 252 -24.81 -5.85 -2.93
N PRO A 253 -24.31 -6.11 -1.71
CA PRO A 253 -23.44 -7.25 -1.48
C PRO A 253 -24.19 -8.58 -1.48
N SER A 254 -23.48 -9.68 -1.72
CA SER A 254 -24.06 -11.04 -1.78
C SER A 254 -24.88 -11.37 -0.53
N PRO A 255 -26.09 -11.94 -0.61
CA PRO A 255 -26.94 -12.13 0.57
C PRO A 255 -26.50 -13.31 1.45
N ILE A 256 -27.00 -13.34 2.68
CA ILE A 256 -27.08 -14.58 3.48
C ILE A 256 -28.39 -15.27 3.09
N VAL A 257 -28.36 -16.56 2.80
CA VAL A 257 -29.51 -17.36 2.37
C VAL A 257 -29.85 -18.37 3.47
N LEU A 258 -31.08 -18.33 3.99
CA LEU A 258 -31.63 -19.32 4.91
C LEU A 258 -32.52 -20.29 4.13
N LEU A 259 -32.14 -21.57 4.07
CA LEU A 259 -32.91 -22.64 3.44
C LEU A 259 -33.55 -23.52 4.50
N ASP A 260 -34.87 -23.68 4.49
CA ASP A 260 -35.58 -24.55 5.42
C ASP A 260 -35.77 -25.95 4.83
N LEU A 261 -34.92 -26.89 5.24
CA LEU A 261 -34.92 -28.28 4.77
C LEU A 261 -35.88 -29.17 5.56
N ARG A 262 -36.47 -28.66 6.65
CA ARG A 262 -37.33 -29.45 7.55
C ARG A 262 -38.53 -30.02 6.82
N GLN A 263 -38.91 -31.24 7.18
CA GLN A 263 -40.07 -31.94 6.63
C GLN A 263 -40.05 -32.05 5.08
N GLY A 264 -38.87 -31.98 4.46
CA GLY A 264 -38.73 -31.99 3.00
C GLY A 264 -39.17 -30.70 2.30
N GLY A 265 -39.25 -29.58 3.02
CA GLY A 265 -39.66 -28.29 2.47
C GLY A 265 -38.79 -27.77 1.33
N VAL A 266 -37.48 -27.97 1.46
CA VAL A 266 -36.48 -27.71 0.44
C VAL A 266 -35.55 -28.92 0.39
N ALA A 267 -35.26 -29.43 -0.82
CA ALA A 267 -34.39 -30.58 -0.99
C ALA A 267 -32.93 -30.25 -0.64
N LEU A 268 -32.16 -31.22 -0.14
CA LEU A 268 -30.76 -31.02 0.25
C LEU A 268 -29.89 -30.53 -0.92
N GLU A 269 -30.19 -31.00 -2.14
CA GLU A 269 -29.54 -30.64 -3.40
C GLU A 269 -29.66 -29.14 -3.70
N ALA A 270 -30.65 -28.46 -3.13
CA ALA A 270 -30.82 -27.01 -3.25
C ALA A 270 -29.63 -26.26 -2.63
N VAL A 271 -29.03 -26.76 -1.56
CA VAL A 271 -27.85 -26.17 -0.91
C VAL A 271 -26.68 -26.15 -1.90
N ALA A 272 -26.39 -27.29 -2.53
CA ALA A 272 -25.32 -27.42 -3.52
C ALA A 272 -25.62 -26.57 -4.78
N THR A 273 -26.89 -26.47 -5.17
CA THR A 273 -27.31 -25.67 -6.33
C THR A 273 -27.08 -24.18 -6.11
N VAL A 274 -27.47 -23.65 -4.94
CA VAL A 274 -27.23 -22.24 -4.58
C VAL A 274 -25.73 -21.98 -4.49
N ARG A 275 -24.95 -22.87 -3.86
CA ARG A 275 -23.49 -22.71 -3.77
C ARG A 275 -22.79 -22.71 -5.13
N ARG A 276 -23.19 -23.60 -6.05
CA ARG A 276 -22.59 -23.70 -7.39
C ARG A 276 -22.94 -22.49 -8.26
N SER A 277 -24.19 -22.06 -8.23
CA SER A 277 -24.64 -20.92 -9.03
C SER A 277 -24.23 -19.57 -8.45
N ARG A 278 -24.08 -19.48 -7.12
CA ARG A 278 -23.82 -18.24 -6.36
C ARG A 278 -22.74 -18.46 -5.30
N PRO A 279 -21.47 -18.60 -5.72
CA PRO A 279 -20.37 -18.97 -4.82
C PRO A 279 -20.07 -17.94 -3.72
N ARG A 280 -20.56 -16.70 -3.85
CA ARG A 280 -20.37 -15.63 -2.86
C ARG A 280 -21.51 -15.50 -1.84
N ALA A 281 -22.61 -16.26 -1.99
CA ALA A 281 -23.72 -16.24 -1.04
C ALA A 281 -23.44 -17.22 0.12
N SER A 282 -23.66 -16.78 1.37
CA SER A 282 -23.53 -17.64 2.54
C SER A 282 -24.83 -18.39 2.77
N VAL A 283 -24.80 -19.73 2.78
CA VAL A 283 -26.01 -20.55 2.92
C VAL A 283 -26.10 -21.12 4.34
N ILE A 284 -27.21 -20.88 5.04
CA ILE A 284 -27.55 -21.50 6.33
C ILE A 284 -28.74 -22.42 6.10
N ALA A 285 -28.64 -23.68 6.52
CA ALA A 285 -29.70 -24.66 6.37
C ALA A 285 -30.38 -24.94 7.72
N VAL A 286 -31.70 -24.85 7.76
CA VAL A 286 -32.51 -25.28 8.91
C VAL A 286 -32.86 -26.74 8.73
N VAL A 287 -32.52 -27.55 9.72
CA VAL A 287 -32.61 -29.02 9.68
C VAL A 287 -33.49 -29.56 10.81
N ASP A 288 -34.00 -30.76 10.61
CA ASP A 288 -34.67 -31.58 11.62
C ASP A 288 -33.82 -32.81 11.97
N ALA A 289 -34.29 -33.63 12.92
CA ALA A 289 -33.58 -34.83 13.35
C ALA A 289 -33.40 -35.89 12.24
N SER A 290 -34.18 -35.81 11.16
CA SER A 290 -34.06 -36.71 9.99
C SER A 290 -33.00 -36.27 8.99
N THR A 291 -32.48 -35.05 9.08
CA THR A 291 -31.53 -34.50 8.11
C THR A 291 -30.11 -34.55 8.65
N SER A 292 -29.20 -35.23 7.93
CA SER A 292 -27.79 -35.32 8.31
C SER A 292 -27.09 -33.96 8.20
N ALA A 293 -26.60 -33.44 9.34
CA ALA A 293 -25.80 -32.22 9.36
C ALA A 293 -24.52 -32.35 8.52
N ALA A 294 -23.89 -33.52 8.49
CA ALA A 294 -22.69 -33.77 7.68
C ALA A 294 -22.97 -33.58 6.18
N ALA A 295 -24.07 -34.15 5.68
CA ALA A 295 -24.46 -34.03 4.27
C ALA A 295 -24.78 -32.58 3.88
N VAL A 296 -25.31 -31.79 4.82
CA VAL A 296 -25.58 -30.35 4.65
C VAL A 296 -24.28 -29.54 4.55
N TYR A 297 -23.26 -29.87 5.34
CA TYR A 297 -21.94 -29.24 5.24
C TYR A 297 -21.19 -29.65 3.97
N GLU A 298 -21.27 -30.92 3.56
CA GLU A 298 -20.69 -31.40 2.30
C GLU A 298 -21.32 -30.71 1.08
N ALA A 299 -22.64 -30.50 1.09
CA ALA A 299 -23.34 -29.71 0.09
C ALA A 299 -22.91 -28.22 0.11
N GLY A 300 -22.28 -27.76 1.20
CA GLY A 300 -21.60 -26.48 1.30
C GLY A 300 -22.37 -25.39 2.01
N ALA A 301 -23.28 -25.75 2.90
CA ALA A 301 -23.81 -24.79 3.86
C ALA A 301 -22.71 -24.29 4.80
N LEU A 302 -22.79 -23.02 5.17
CA LEU A 302 -21.99 -22.41 6.24
C LEU A 302 -22.38 -22.98 7.61
N ALA A 303 -23.66 -23.29 7.81
CA ALA A 303 -24.19 -23.80 9.07
C ALA A 303 -25.42 -24.67 8.83
N ALA A 304 -25.54 -25.74 9.62
CA ALA A 304 -26.76 -26.53 9.79
C ALA A 304 -27.34 -26.26 11.18
N VAL A 305 -28.58 -25.77 11.27
CA VAL A 305 -29.20 -25.33 12.53
C VAL A 305 -30.54 -25.99 12.80
N GLU A 306 -30.80 -26.29 14.07
CA GLU A 306 -32.10 -26.81 14.50
C GLU A 306 -33.22 -25.78 14.25
N GLY A 307 -34.41 -26.25 13.90
CA GLY A 307 -35.61 -25.44 13.60
C GLY A 307 -36.18 -24.55 14.71
N LYS A 308 -35.47 -24.35 15.82
CA LYS A 308 -35.89 -23.47 16.91
C LYS A 308 -35.60 -22.01 16.54
N PRO A 309 -36.60 -21.10 16.52
CA PRO A 309 -36.43 -19.71 16.08
C PRO A 309 -35.28 -18.96 16.78
N ALA A 310 -35.09 -19.19 18.09
CA ALA A 310 -34.01 -18.59 18.85
C ALA A 310 -32.60 -19.05 18.38
N VAL A 311 -32.46 -20.33 18.02
CA VAL A 311 -31.21 -20.91 17.52
C VAL A 311 -30.90 -20.38 16.12
N ILE A 312 -31.91 -20.29 15.26
CA ILE A 312 -31.79 -19.71 13.92
C ILE A 312 -31.33 -18.24 14.02
N ALA A 313 -31.96 -17.43 14.88
CA ALA A 313 -31.60 -16.04 15.09
C ALA A 313 -30.17 -15.87 15.65
N ALA A 314 -29.75 -16.72 16.59
CA ALA A 314 -28.38 -16.70 17.12
C ALA A 314 -27.34 -17.06 16.04
N CYS A 315 -27.63 -18.05 15.20
CA CYS A 315 -26.77 -18.41 14.08
C CYS A 315 -26.66 -17.28 13.06
N ILE A 316 -27.77 -16.63 12.71
CA ILE A 316 -27.77 -15.47 11.81
C ILE A 316 -26.92 -14.34 12.39
N ARG A 317 -27.07 -14.01 13.69
CA ARG A 317 -26.23 -13.00 14.34
C ARG A 317 -24.74 -13.36 14.27
N SER A 318 -24.39 -14.63 14.51
CA SER A 318 -23.02 -15.12 14.39
C SER A 318 -22.51 -15.02 12.95
N ALA A 319 -23.31 -15.39 11.95
CA ALA A 319 -22.95 -15.28 10.54
C ALA A 319 -22.80 -13.81 10.09
N VAL A 320 -23.68 -12.92 10.55
CA VAL A 320 -23.59 -11.47 10.32
C VAL A 320 -22.35 -10.88 10.99
N GLN A 321 -22.07 -11.27 12.23
CA GLN A 321 -20.89 -10.80 12.97
C GLN A 321 -19.60 -11.32 12.31
N ASN A 322 -19.52 -12.61 11.99
CA ASN A 322 -18.36 -13.18 11.30
C ASN A 322 -18.18 -12.58 9.90
N ARG A 323 -19.27 -12.26 9.20
CA ARG A 323 -19.20 -11.53 7.94
C ARG A 323 -18.75 -10.09 8.15
N ARG A 324 -19.22 -9.40 9.19
CA ARG A 324 -18.74 -8.08 9.59
C ARG A 324 -17.30 -8.13 10.03
N ASP A 325 -16.81 -9.22 10.62
CA ASP A 325 -15.44 -9.40 11.08
C ASP A 325 -14.50 -9.82 9.95
N LEU A 326 -14.99 -10.57 8.98
CA LEU A 326 -14.34 -10.78 7.70
C LEU A 326 -14.37 -9.50 6.89
N TRP A 327 -15.38 -8.65 7.01
CA TRP A 327 -15.42 -7.36 6.34
C TRP A 327 -14.84 -6.22 7.15
N SER A 328 -14.53 -6.37 8.44
CA SER A 328 -13.86 -5.37 9.27
C SER A 328 -12.39 -5.74 9.41
N GLY A 329 -12.09 -7.04 9.43
CA GLY A 329 -10.78 -7.65 9.22
C GLY A 329 -10.33 -7.67 7.75
N SER A 330 -11.25 -7.59 6.77
CA SER A 330 -10.95 -7.36 5.34
C SER A 330 -11.41 -5.98 4.84
N ALA A 331 -12.05 -5.15 5.67
CA ALA A 331 -11.98 -3.68 5.54
C ALA A 331 -10.77 -3.14 6.31
N MET A 332 -9.66 -3.79 6.08
CA MET A 332 -8.52 -3.06 5.57
C MET A 332 -8.97 -2.26 4.32
N ARG A 333 -9.53 -1.06 4.54
CA ARG A 333 -9.84 -0.09 3.49
C ARG A 333 -8.61 -0.03 2.56
N PRO A 334 -8.73 -0.05 1.23
CA PRO A 334 -7.59 0.13 0.33
C PRO A 334 -6.81 1.41 0.63
N GLU A 335 -7.44 2.39 1.29
CA GLU A 335 -6.78 3.57 1.87
C GLU A 335 -5.97 3.25 3.14
N ARG A 336 -6.47 2.44 4.08
CA ARG A 336 -5.71 2.04 5.28
C ARG A 336 -4.59 1.03 5.01
N ILE A 337 -4.71 0.14 4.01
CA ILE A 337 -3.56 -0.67 3.54
C ILE A 337 -2.55 0.25 2.87
N LYS A 338 -2.98 1.16 2.00
CA LYS A 338 -2.07 2.15 1.41
C LYS A 338 -1.44 3.05 2.47
N GLU A 339 -2.13 3.42 3.53
CA GLU A 339 -1.61 4.22 4.64
C GLU A 339 -0.70 3.43 5.56
N ASN A 340 -1.02 2.18 5.89
CA ASN A 340 -0.19 1.31 6.74
C ASN A 340 1.03 0.80 5.97
N PHE A 341 0.89 0.50 4.67
CA PHE A 341 2.04 0.25 3.80
C PHE A 341 2.78 1.54 3.49
N ALA A 342 2.14 2.72 3.37
CA ALA A 342 2.88 3.98 3.28
C ALA A 342 3.64 4.28 4.57
N ARG A 343 3.08 3.95 5.74
CA ARG A 343 3.79 3.98 7.04
C ARG A 343 4.95 2.99 7.04
N LEU A 344 4.75 1.74 6.63
CA LEU A 344 5.83 0.73 6.58
C LEU A 344 6.91 1.08 5.54
N ARG A 345 6.51 1.59 4.37
CA ARG A 345 7.35 2.02 3.24
C ARG A 345 8.13 3.30 3.56
N ARG A 346 7.57 4.17 4.39
CA ARG A 346 8.22 5.32 5.02
C ARG A 346 9.21 4.85 6.07
N ILE A 347 8.80 4.04 7.05
CA ILE A 347 9.70 3.45 8.08
C ILE A 347 10.89 2.70 7.44
N VAL A 348 10.67 1.93 6.38
CA VAL A 348 11.72 1.13 5.70
C VAL A 348 12.56 1.97 4.72
N GLY A 349 11.99 2.97 4.05
CA GLY A 349 12.74 3.93 3.23
C GLY A 349 13.61 4.89 4.06
N ASP A 350 13.17 5.18 5.27
CA ASP A 350 13.82 6.04 6.26
C ASP A 350 15.04 5.37 6.91
N LEU A 351 15.02 4.05 7.03
CA LEU A 351 16.13 3.26 7.58
C LEU A 351 17.30 3.06 6.58
N ARG A 352 17.11 3.35 5.29
CA ARG A 352 18.05 2.94 4.23
C ARG A 352 18.73 4.09 3.47
N SER A 353 18.34 5.34 3.67
CA SER A 353 18.81 6.48 2.82
C SER A 353 19.71 7.50 3.49
N GLY A 354 20.10 7.34 4.76
CA GLY A 354 20.94 8.35 5.42
C GLY A 354 20.28 9.74 5.49
N LEU A 355 18.94 9.83 5.46
CA LEU A 355 18.14 11.04 5.62
C LEU A 355 17.09 10.85 6.73
N ILE A 356 17.52 10.60 7.96
CA ILE A 356 16.61 10.42 9.12
C ILE A 356 15.94 11.77 9.53
N SER A 357 16.41 12.91 9.01
CA SER A 357 15.77 14.23 9.17
C SER A 357 14.36 14.30 8.56
N THR A 358 14.07 13.55 7.49
CA THR A 358 12.72 13.54 6.89
C THR A 358 11.71 12.75 7.71
N THR A 359 12.08 11.64 8.37
CA THR A 359 11.19 10.82 9.22
C THR A 359 10.64 11.58 10.41
N ILE A 360 11.51 12.32 11.08
CA ILE A 360 11.18 13.10 12.27
C ILE A 360 10.29 14.28 11.86
N SER A 361 10.63 14.97 10.77
CA SER A 361 9.84 16.03 10.16
C SER A 361 8.45 15.56 9.75
N LEU A 362 8.39 14.36 9.19
CA LEU A 362 7.18 13.70 8.78
C LEU A 362 6.32 13.23 9.98
N SER A 363 6.94 12.71 11.04
CA SER A 363 6.25 12.36 12.30
C SER A 363 5.67 13.60 12.98
N LEU A 364 6.44 14.69 13.02
CA LEU A 364 5.97 16.00 13.51
C LEU A 364 4.77 16.48 12.69
N MET A 365 4.87 16.44 11.36
CA MET A 365 3.77 16.87 10.49
C MET A 365 2.51 15.99 10.61
N ASN A 366 2.66 14.70 10.91
CA ASN A 366 1.50 13.84 11.21
C ASN A 366 0.80 14.28 12.50
N ILE A 367 1.56 14.53 13.57
CA ILE A 367 0.99 14.98 14.85
C ILE A 367 0.28 16.32 14.66
N ILE A 368 0.92 17.25 13.94
CA ILE A 368 0.35 18.56 13.65
C ILE A 368 -0.95 18.42 12.82
N SER A 369 -1.01 17.51 11.85
CA SER A 369 -2.22 17.28 11.03
C SER A 369 -3.44 16.74 11.78
N GLU A 370 -3.27 16.25 13.00
CA GLU A 370 -4.40 15.83 13.84
C GLU A 370 -5.08 17.02 14.53
N SER A 371 -4.39 18.16 14.68
CA SER A 371 -4.88 19.32 15.44
C SER A 371 -5.17 20.56 14.57
N VAL A 372 -4.60 20.65 13.37
CA VAL A 372 -4.77 21.80 12.46
C VAL A 372 -5.04 21.33 11.03
N GLU A 373 -5.74 22.15 10.25
CA GLU A 373 -6.10 21.79 8.87
C GLU A 373 -4.98 22.02 7.85
N ARG A 374 -4.11 23.00 8.13
CA ARG A 374 -3.01 23.35 7.24
C ARG A 374 -1.75 23.62 8.04
N ALA A 375 -0.63 23.13 7.54
CA ALA A 375 0.67 23.50 8.08
C ALA A 375 1.78 23.44 7.03
N VAL A 376 2.83 24.23 7.25
CA VAL A 376 4.07 24.25 6.46
C VAL A 376 5.27 24.18 7.39
N LEU A 377 6.10 23.17 7.20
CA LEU A 377 7.36 22.99 7.91
C LEU A 377 8.51 23.55 7.08
N PHE A 378 9.27 24.45 7.70
CA PHE A 378 10.45 25.09 7.15
C PHE A 378 11.71 24.59 7.86
N LEU A 379 12.73 24.24 7.09
CA LEU A 379 14.08 24.02 7.59
C LEU A 379 14.84 25.36 7.61
N VAL A 380 15.48 25.66 8.73
CA VAL A 380 16.32 26.86 8.88
C VAL A 380 17.66 26.62 8.20
N ARG A 381 17.98 27.44 7.19
CA ARG A 381 19.29 27.46 6.53
C ARG A 381 20.05 28.71 6.92
N ARG A 382 21.28 28.87 6.41
CA ARG A 382 22.13 30.03 6.72
C ARG A 382 21.53 31.36 6.24
N THR A 383 20.74 31.33 5.17
CA THR A 383 20.26 32.54 4.46
C THR A 383 18.74 32.60 4.31
N ASP A 384 18.06 31.45 4.37
CA ASP A 384 16.65 31.32 4.08
C ASP A 384 15.96 30.23 4.93
N LEU A 385 14.64 30.26 4.93
CA LEU A 385 13.76 29.18 5.34
C LEU A 385 13.35 28.40 4.09
N ALA A 386 13.70 27.12 4.05
CA ALA A 386 13.35 26.25 2.93
C ALA A 386 12.22 25.29 3.32
N VAL A 387 11.19 25.17 2.48
CA VAL A 387 10.07 24.25 2.75
C VAL A 387 10.56 22.80 2.72
N LEU A 388 10.28 22.08 3.81
CA LEU A 388 10.59 20.66 3.98
C LEU A 388 9.34 19.79 3.81
N GLY A 389 8.16 20.31 4.16
CA GLY A 389 6.89 19.62 3.98
C GLY A 389 5.69 20.54 4.26
N ALA A 390 4.54 20.19 3.70
CA ALA A 390 3.29 20.90 3.93
C ALA A 390 2.10 19.94 3.77
N PHE A 391 0.99 20.24 4.44
CA PHE A 391 -0.31 19.58 4.22
C PHE A 391 -1.44 20.60 4.27
N GLY A 392 -2.63 20.20 3.82
CA GLY A 392 -3.80 21.05 3.70
C GLY A 392 -3.93 21.68 2.33
N THR A 393 -4.87 22.62 2.19
CA THR A 393 -5.22 23.26 0.92
C THR A 393 -4.95 24.76 0.95
N GLY A 394 -4.21 25.26 -0.05
CA GLY A 394 -3.95 26.68 -0.20
C GLY A 394 -5.09 27.41 -0.91
N LYS A 395 -4.81 28.64 -1.35
CA LYS A 395 -5.76 29.45 -2.11
C LYS A 395 -6.19 28.72 -3.38
N GLY A 396 -7.50 28.70 -3.65
CA GLY A 396 -8.07 28.00 -4.82
C GLY A 396 -8.20 26.48 -4.69
N GLY A 397 -8.06 25.92 -3.48
CA GLY A 397 -8.32 24.50 -3.21
C GLY A 397 -7.20 23.55 -3.65
N GLN A 398 -6.06 24.08 -4.12
CA GLN A 398 -4.92 23.25 -4.51
C GLN A 398 -4.17 22.73 -3.27
N PRO A 399 -3.56 21.53 -3.33
CA PRO A 399 -2.76 20.99 -2.23
C PRO A 399 -1.58 21.91 -1.90
N LEU A 400 -1.44 22.27 -0.62
CA LEU A 400 -0.41 23.20 -0.14
C LEU A 400 1.00 22.64 -0.37
N ALA A 401 1.16 21.32 -0.33
CA ALA A 401 2.40 20.62 -0.67
C ALA A 401 2.90 20.88 -2.10
N LEU A 402 1.98 21.17 -3.03
CA LEU A 402 2.33 21.50 -4.42
C LEU A 402 2.65 22.99 -4.56
N LEU A 403 1.84 23.86 -3.95
CA LEU A 403 1.99 25.31 -3.99
C LEU A 403 3.28 25.81 -3.34
N THR A 404 3.69 25.19 -2.23
CA THR A 404 4.87 25.59 -1.46
C THR A 404 6.16 24.93 -1.93
N ARG A 405 6.10 24.12 -3.00
CA ARG A 405 7.27 23.39 -3.51
C ARG A 405 8.30 24.36 -4.09
N GLY A 406 9.48 24.39 -3.47
CA GLY A 406 10.58 25.25 -3.90
C GLY A 406 10.51 26.68 -3.37
N LEU A 407 9.50 27.01 -2.55
CA LEU A 407 9.42 28.28 -1.85
C LEU A 407 10.60 28.42 -0.88
N ARG A 408 11.20 29.62 -0.84
CA ARG A 408 12.26 30.00 0.09
C ARG A 408 11.99 31.38 0.64
N LEU A 409 11.94 31.52 1.96
CA LEU A 409 11.69 32.80 2.61
C LEU A 409 13.01 33.37 3.16
N PRO A 410 13.43 34.58 2.76
CA PRO A 410 14.66 35.20 3.26
C PRO A 410 14.63 35.46 4.78
N LEU A 411 15.74 35.21 5.47
CA LEU A 411 15.85 35.48 6.93
C LEU A 411 15.97 36.96 7.29
N ASN A 412 16.19 37.85 6.32
CA ASN A 412 16.29 39.31 6.52
C ASN A 412 14.91 40.00 6.55
N SER A 413 13.82 39.23 6.58
CA SER A 413 12.46 39.74 6.59
C SER A 413 11.92 39.83 8.04
N ASN A 414 11.27 40.93 8.38
CA ASN A 414 10.68 41.13 9.71
C ASN A 414 9.26 40.56 9.76
N ASN A 415 9.14 39.27 10.07
CA ASN A 415 7.87 38.57 10.19
C ASN A 415 7.89 37.57 11.36
N ALA A 416 6.72 37.05 11.70
CA ALA A 416 6.56 36.18 12.85
C ALA A 416 7.32 34.83 12.72
N LEU A 417 7.56 34.31 11.50
CA LEU A 417 8.38 33.10 11.30
C LEU A 417 9.84 33.37 11.66
N VAL A 418 10.42 34.46 11.16
CA VAL A 418 11.81 34.84 11.45
C VAL A 418 11.96 35.23 12.92
N ALA A 419 10.99 35.94 13.50
CA ALA A 419 11.01 36.29 14.92
C ALA A 419 11.07 35.05 15.83
N SER A 420 10.35 33.97 15.50
CA SER A 420 10.37 32.69 16.26
C SER A 420 11.73 32.00 16.32
N LEU A 421 12.66 32.33 15.40
CA LEU A 421 14.02 31.79 15.41
C LEU A 421 14.87 32.33 16.57
N GLY A 422 14.55 33.52 17.08
CA GLY A 422 15.38 34.22 18.06
C GLY A 422 15.19 33.73 19.49
N ASP A 423 13.93 33.56 19.93
CA ASP A 423 13.57 33.18 21.30
C ASP A 423 13.11 31.72 21.42
N GLY A 424 12.83 31.05 20.30
CA GLY A 424 12.36 29.66 20.28
C GLY A 424 11.00 29.47 20.94
N GLN A 425 10.18 30.52 21.05
CA GLN A 425 8.86 30.46 21.69
C GLN A 425 7.75 30.17 20.68
N VAL A 426 6.78 29.35 21.08
CA VAL A 426 5.54 29.16 20.32
C VAL A 426 4.71 30.44 20.39
N ARG A 427 4.14 30.84 19.25
CA ARG A 427 3.26 32.01 19.18
C ARG A 427 1.98 31.67 18.46
N SER A 428 0.86 32.08 19.04
CA SER A 428 -0.42 32.24 18.33
C SER A 428 -0.61 33.72 18.06
N VAL A 429 -0.77 34.10 16.80
CA VAL A 429 -0.86 35.50 16.37
C VAL A 429 -1.97 35.68 15.35
N ALA A 430 -2.54 36.88 15.31
CA ALA A 430 -3.42 37.28 14.23
C ALA A 430 -2.65 37.23 12.90
N PHE A 431 -3.27 36.67 11.86
CA PHE A 431 -2.62 36.47 10.57
C PHE A 431 -2.16 37.79 9.95
N GLU A 432 -2.89 38.89 10.16
CA GLU A 432 -2.53 40.24 9.71
C GLU A 432 -1.29 40.81 10.41
N GLU A 433 -1.15 40.53 11.70
CA GLU A 433 -0.07 41.03 12.55
C GLU A 433 1.23 40.24 12.36
N SER A 434 1.15 39.08 11.70
CA SER A 434 2.29 38.20 11.41
C SER A 434 3.29 38.78 10.41
N LEU A 435 2.87 39.77 9.62
CA LEU A 435 3.65 40.44 8.58
C LEU A 435 4.33 39.47 7.59
N PHE A 436 3.67 38.34 7.26
CA PHE A 436 4.24 37.38 6.32
C PHE A 436 4.51 38.01 4.93
N PRO A 437 5.56 37.55 4.22
CA PRO A 437 5.85 38.01 2.87
C PRO A 437 4.66 37.81 1.91
N PRO A 438 4.40 38.73 0.95
CA PRO A 438 3.28 38.62 0.03
C PRO A 438 3.25 37.30 -0.75
N GLU A 439 4.42 36.81 -1.17
CA GLU A 439 4.58 35.51 -1.85
C GLU A 439 4.08 34.32 -1.01
N PHE A 440 4.19 34.39 0.31
CA PHE A 440 3.66 33.36 1.21
C PHE A 440 2.15 33.51 1.41
N VAL A 441 1.69 34.76 1.61
CA VAL A 441 0.27 35.08 1.80
C VAL A 441 -0.55 34.69 0.57
N ASP A 442 -0.03 34.91 -0.64
CA ASP A 442 -0.73 34.59 -1.88
C ASP A 442 -0.90 33.08 -2.10
N LEU A 443 0.08 32.28 -1.67
CA LEU A 443 0.04 30.81 -1.77
C LEU A 443 -0.92 30.20 -0.73
N ILE A 444 -0.78 30.61 0.53
CA ILE A 444 -1.55 30.01 1.62
C ILE A 444 -2.96 30.59 1.68
N GLY A 445 -3.10 31.90 1.57
CA GLY A 445 -4.34 32.63 1.80
C GLY A 445 -4.66 32.77 3.29
N LYS A 446 -5.29 33.90 3.63
CA LYS A 446 -5.73 34.20 4.99
C LYS A 446 -6.71 33.12 5.51
N PRO A 447 -6.50 32.55 6.71
CA PRO A 447 -7.46 31.63 7.32
C PRO A 447 -8.77 32.32 7.70
N SER A 448 -9.88 31.59 7.66
CA SER A 448 -11.21 32.08 8.04
C SER A 448 -11.26 32.56 9.50
N SER A 449 -10.54 31.88 10.39
CA SER A 449 -10.41 32.28 11.81
C SER A 449 -9.59 33.56 12.03
N GLY A 450 -8.79 33.98 11.03
CA GLY A 450 -7.85 35.09 11.15
C GLY A 450 -6.68 34.82 12.10
N GLN A 451 -6.51 33.61 12.61
CA GLN A 451 -5.46 33.23 13.55
C GLN A 451 -4.52 32.19 12.94
N CYS A 452 -3.24 32.27 13.29
CA CYS A 452 -2.23 31.28 12.93
C CYS A 452 -1.27 31.04 14.09
N ALA A 453 -0.63 29.88 14.08
CA ALA A 453 0.38 29.51 15.06
C ALA A 453 1.71 29.21 14.41
N ILE A 454 2.78 29.53 15.14
CA ILE A 454 4.17 29.35 14.72
C ILE A 454 4.89 28.56 15.80
N PHE A 455 5.42 27.39 15.41
CA PHE A 455 6.07 26.45 16.30
C PHE A 455 7.54 26.30 15.90
N PRO A 456 8.48 26.91 16.62
CA PRO A 456 9.89 26.64 16.43
C PRO A 456 10.25 25.24 16.93
N VAL A 457 11.14 24.57 16.19
CA VAL A 457 11.67 23.25 16.50
C VAL A 457 13.13 23.43 16.91
N LEU A 458 13.46 23.08 18.15
CA LEU A 458 14.76 23.31 18.76
C LEU A 458 15.72 22.13 18.54
N GLY A 459 16.93 22.41 18.07
CA GLY A 459 18.08 21.50 18.18
C GLY A 459 19.06 22.07 19.20
N GLY A 460 19.04 21.55 20.41
CA GLY A 460 19.80 22.07 21.53
C GLY A 460 19.32 23.48 21.91
N GLN A 461 20.20 24.47 21.75
CA GLN A 461 19.90 25.88 22.04
C GLN A 461 19.52 26.71 20.79
N LYS A 462 19.38 26.09 19.61
CA LYS A 462 19.12 26.81 18.36
C LYS A 462 17.88 26.26 17.67
N VAL A 463 17.10 27.14 17.04
CA VAL A 463 15.97 26.73 16.20
C VAL A 463 16.49 26.19 14.88
N ILE A 464 16.15 24.94 14.57
CA ILE A 464 16.61 24.21 13.36
C ILE A 464 15.50 24.08 12.31
N ALA A 465 14.24 24.17 12.74
CA ALA A 465 13.07 24.21 11.86
C ALA A 465 11.96 25.06 12.48
N VAL A 466 11.00 25.50 11.67
CA VAL A 466 9.82 26.25 12.12
C VAL A 466 8.59 25.73 11.40
N VAL A 467 7.49 25.54 12.13
CA VAL A 467 6.20 25.18 11.54
C VAL A 467 5.25 26.37 11.59
N TYR A 468 4.65 26.68 10.45
CA TYR A 468 3.45 27.49 10.36
C TYR A 468 2.21 26.60 10.38
N ALA A 469 1.14 26.98 11.07
CA ALA A 469 -0.12 26.26 11.09
C ALA A 469 -1.36 27.16 11.18
N ASP A 470 -2.45 26.75 10.55
CA ASP A 470 -3.79 27.32 10.72
C ASP A 470 -4.93 26.33 10.39
N ASN A 471 -6.18 26.77 10.53
CA ASN A 471 -7.39 25.99 10.22
C ASN A 471 -8.04 26.36 8.89
N GLY A 472 -7.28 26.93 7.95
CA GLY A 472 -7.72 27.18 6.57
C GLY A 472 -9.10 27.82 6.43
N PHE A 473 -10.05 27.05 5.90
CA PHE A 473 -11.40 27.54 5.64
C PHE A 473 -12.33 27.44 6.85
N SER A 474 -11.95 26.67 7.87
CA SER A 474 -12.70 26.58 9.12
C SER A 474 -12.50 27.80 10.00
N ASN A 475 -13.60 28.27 10.60
CA ASN A 475 -13.60 29.41 11.52
C ASN A 475 -13.32 28.98 12.98
N THR A 476 -12.55 27.91 13.18
CA THR A 476 -12.19 27.38 14.49
C THR A 476 -10.81 27.88 14.90
N ALA A 477 -10.65 28.17 16.19
CA ALA A 477 -9.33 28.45 16.75
C ALA A 477 -8.48 27.17 16.77
N ILE A 478 -7.16 27.32 16.81
CA ILE A 478 -6.25 26.19 16.97
C ILE A 478 -6.39 25.67 18.41
N GLU A 479 -6.93 24.47 18.57
CA GLU A 479 -7.06 23.81 19.85
C GLU A 479 -5.76 23.09 20.22
N GLN A 480 -5.47 22.92 21.52
CA GLN A 480 -4.35 22.10 22.02
C GLN A 480 -2.95 22.56 21.57
N VAL A 481 -2.71 23.88 21.52
CA VAL A 481 -1.39 24.49 21.21
C VAL A 481 -0.26 23.88 22.06
N GLU A 482 -0.52 23.56 23.33
CA GLU A 482 0.43 22.92 24.25
C GLU A 482 0.89 21.52 23.78
N MET A 483 0.01 20.74 23.14
CA MET A 483 0.36 19.42 22.60
C MET A 483 1.26 19.55 21.37
N LEU A 484 0.98 20.55 20.52
CA LEU A 484 1.78 20.85 19.33
C LEU A 484 3.17 21.38 19.71
N GLU A 485 3.25 22.18 20.76
CA GLU A 485 4.51 22.62 21.36
C GLU A 485 5.34 21.42 21.85
N LEU A 486 4.74 20.52 22.62
CA LEU A 486 5.42 19.31 23.09
C LEU A 486 5.91 18.44 21.93
N ALA A 487 5.11 18.30 20.86
CA ALA A 487 5.49 17.56 19.66
C ALA A 487 6.69 18.20 18.95
N ALA A 488 6.71 19.54 18.82
CA ALA A 488 7.82 20.28 18.23
C ALA A 488 9.11 20.11 19.04
N VAL A 489 9.03 20.12 20.38
CA VAL A 489 10.18 19.87 21.27
C VAL A 489 10.73 18.45 21.08
N GLN A 490 9.86 17.43 21.08
CA GLN A 490 10.28 16.04 20.89
C GLN A 490 10.89 15.79 19.51
N ALA A 491 10.32 16.39 18.46
CA ALA A 491 10.88 16.33 17.12
C ALA A 491 12.25 17.01 17.03
N GLY A 492 12.42 18.13 17.73
CA GLY A 492 13.69 18.83 17.84
C GLY A 492 14.81 17.98 18.45
N LEU A 493 14.53 17.36 19.61
CA LEU A 493 15.45 16.44 20.29
C LEU A 493 15.84 15.23 19.44
N ALA A 494 14.88 14.70 18.68
CA ALA A 494 15.14 13.59 17.76
C ALA A 494 16.04 14.03 16.59
N LEU A 495 15.82 15.23 16.04
CA LEU A 495 16.63 15.75 14.92
C LEU A 495 18.06 16.03 15.37
N GLU A 496 18.25 16.55 16.58
CA GLU A 496 19.56 16.84 17.16
C GLU A 496 20.39 15.57 17.41
N ASN A 497 19.81 14.56 18.06
CA ASN A 497 20.48 13.28 18.32
C ASN A 497 20.98 12.63 17.04
N GLU A 498 20.24 12.79 15.95
CA GLU A 498 20.61 12.29 14.64
C GLU A 498 21.74 13.11 13.98
N LEU A 499 21.69 14.45 14.09
CA LEU A 499 22.77 15.31 13.61
C LEU A 499 24.10 15.03 14.34
N LEU A 500 24.05 14.78 15.65
CA LEU A 500 25.21 14.41 16.46
C LEU A 500 25.79 13.04 16.06
N ARG A 501 24.95 12.04 15.81
CA ARG A 501 25.38 10.71 15.33
C ARG A 501 26.15 10.79 14.01
N ARG A 502 25.77 11.71 13.12
CA ARG A 502 26.47 11.94 11.84
C ARG A 502 27.84 12.57 12.01
N GLN A 503 27.97 13.57 12.89
CA GLN A 503 29.25 14.22 13.15
C GLN A 503 30.28 13.24 13.72
N VAL A 504 29.84 12.34 14.61
CA VAL A 504 30.69 11.27 15.18
C VAL A 504 31.04 10.20 14.13
N GLY A 505 30.12 9.90 13.21
CA GLY A 505 30.37 8.97 12.10
C GLY A 505 31.37 9.50 11.07
N GLN A 506 31.33 10.81 10.76
CA GLN A 506 32.28 11.45 9.85
C GLN A 506 33.68 11.59 10.46
N ALA A 507 33.80 11.87 11.76
CA ALA A 507 35.09 11.94 12.47
C ALA A 507 35.83 10.59 12.55
N ARG A 508 35.13 9.46 12.37
CA ARG A 508 35.73 8.12 12.29
C ARG A 508 36.16 7.70 10.88
N ALA A 509 35.78 8.47 9.86
CA ALA A 509 36.07 8.16 8.45
C ALA A 509 37.28 8.92 7.89
N GLU A 510 37.90 9.84 8.65
CA GLU A 510 39.20 10.43 8.30
C GLU A 510 40.34 9.48 8.75
N PRO A 511 41.21 9.02 7.84
CA PRO A 511 42.38 8.23 8.23
C PRO A 511 43.36 9.13 9.00
N PRO A 512 44.14 8.57 9.96
CA PRO A 512 45.15 9.34 10.66
C PRO A 512 46.15 9.89 9.64
N ALA A 513 46.42 11.19 9.71
CA ALA A 513 47.44 11.84 8.92
C ALA A 513 48.75 11.04 9.05
N THR A 514 49.19 10.44 7.93
CA THR A 514 50.51 9.83 7.82
C THR A 514 51.53 10.94 8.02
N GLY A 515 52.08 11.05 9.22
CA GLY A 515 53.25 11.85 9.49
C GLY A 515 54.40 11.32 8.64
N SER A 516 54.89 12.16 7.73
CA SER A 516 56.12 11.90 7.01
C SER A 516 57.28 11.89 7.99
N THR A 517 58.04 10.80 7.98
CA THR A 517 59.39 10.72 8.51
C THR A 517 60.24 11.86 7.98
N GLY A 518 60.80 12.65 8.90
CA GLY A 518 61.94 13.54 8.73
C GLY A 518 62.88 13.33 9.89
#